data_AF-J9CCR1-F1
#
_entry.id   AF-J9CCR1-F1
#
_cell.length_a   1.000
_cell.length_b   1.000
_cell.length_c   1.000
_cell.angle_alpha   90.00
_cell.angle_beta   90.00
_cell.angle_gamma   90.00
#
_symmetry.space_group_name_H-M   'P 1'
#
loop_
_entity.id
_entity.type
_entity.pdbx_description
1 polymer ?
#
loop_
_entity_poly.entity_id
_entity_poly.type
_entity_poly.pdbx_seq_one_letter_code
_entity_poly.pdbx_strand_id
1 'polypeptide(L)'
;MGVMANPFYSDMGFTKEEVAAITKVFGVVMTLMGAFIGGIVILRLGVLRTMMIGAILSSLTNLLFVLLSHIGHDLIFLTITISSDNFAAGLASSAFVAYLSGLTNTNYSATQYALFSSLMLLIPKFL
;
A
#
# COMPACT_ATOMS: atom_id res chain seq x y z
N MET A 1 0.91 4.51 6.34
CA MET A 1 1.47 4.65 7.71
C MET A 1 2.58 3.63 7.94
N GLY A 2 3.85 3.94 7.66
CA GLY A 2 4.96 3.01 7.89
C GLY A 2 5.37 2.92 9.37
N VAL A 3 6.61 3.32 9.67
CA VAL A 3 7.20 3.31 11.02
C VAL A 3 6.38 4.04 12.11
N MET A 4 5.49 4.96 11.73
CA MET A 4 4.62 5.71 12.66
C MET A 4 3.30 5.02 13.02
N ALA A 5 2.98 3.85 12.46
CA ALA A 5 1.74 3.15 12.80
C ALA A 5 1.74 2.63 14.26
N ASN A 6 2.85 2.04 14.70
CA ASN A 6 2.95 1.43 16.03
C ASN A 6 2.83 2.45 17.19
N PRO A 7 3.47 3.63 17.14
CA PRO A 7 3.22 4.70 18.10
C PRO A 7 1.77 5.21 18.05
N PHE A 8 1.21 5.43 16.86
CA PHE A 8 -0.17 5.93 16.70
C PHE A 8 -1.19 5.00 17.37
N TYR A 9 -1.10 3.69 17.14
CA TYR A 9 -2.03 2.74 17.77
C TYR A 9 -1.85 2.66 19.29
N SER A 10 -0.61 2.80 19.78
CA SER A 10 -0.30 2.80 21.20
C SER A 10 -0.85 4.05 21.90
N ASP A 11 -0.71 5.23 21.28
CA ASP A 11 -1.23 6.50 21.80
C ASP A 11 -2.76 6.53 21.82
N MET A 12 -3.39 5.80 20.90
CA MET A 12 -4.84 5.59 20.85
C MET A 12 -5.37 4.56 21.85
N GLY A 13 -4.50 3.87 22.59
CA GLY A 13 -4.89 2.87 23.59
C GLY A 13 -5.25 1.50 23.02
N PHE A 14 -4.89 1.19 21.76
CA PHE A 14 -5.07 -0.15 21.21
C PHE A 14 -3.98 -1.11 21.68
N THR A 15 -4.35 -2.36 21.92
CA THR A 15 -3.35 -3.40 22.21
C THR A 15 -2.65 -3.83 20.92
N LYS A 16 -1.37 -4.21 21.03
CA LYS A 16 -0.61 -4.72 19.89
C LYS A 16 -1.21 -6.01 19.32
N GLU A 17 -1.89 -6.79 20.17
CA GLU A 17 -2.55 -8.05 19.79
C GLU A 17 -3.79 -7.80 18.93
N GLU A 18 -4.65 -6.84 19.27
CA GLU A 18 -5.82 -6.47 18.48
C GLU A 18 -5.42 -5.95 17.10
N VAL A 19 -4.49 -5.00 17.06
CA VAL A 19 -3.99 -4.42 15.80
C VAL A 19 -3.36 -5.50 14.94
N ALA A 20 -2.56 -6.40 15.53
CA ALA A 20 -1.91 -7.49 14.81
C ALA A 20 -2.93 -8.51 14.27
N ALA A 21 -3.96 -8.86 15.05
CA ALA A 21 -5.01 -9.78 14.61
C ALA A 21 -5.78 -9.20 13.42
N ILE A 22 -6.19 -7.94 13.51
CA ILE A 22 -6.92 -7.24 12.44
C ILE A 22 -6.04 -7.11 11.19
N THR A 23 -4.80 -6.66 11.35
CA THR A 23 -3.88 -6.45 10.21
C THR A 23 -3.54 -7.77 9.52
N LYS A 24 -3.31 -8.85 10.26
CA LYS A 24 -2.96 -10.15 9.67
C LYS A 24 -4.13 -10.81 8.96
N VAL A 25 -5.33 -10.74 9.51
CA VAL A 25 -6.50 -11.41 8.92
C VAL A 25 -7.12 -10.52 7.85
N PHE A 26 -7.59 -9.33 8.24
CA PHE A 26 -8.29 -8.44 7.32
C PHE A 26 -7.34 -7.70 6.39
N GLY A 27 -6.20 -7.22 6.89
CA GLY A 27 -5.24 -6.49 6.06
C GLY A 27 -4.72 -7.33 4.89
N VAL A 28 -4.36 -8.61 5.13
CA VAL A 28 -3.90 -9.51 4.07
C VAL A 28 -4.99 -9.80 3.05
N VAL A 29 -6.20 -10.16 3.50
CA VAL A 29 -7.33 -10.45 2.61
C VAL A 29 -7.69 -9.23 1.76
N MET A 30 -7.73 -8.04 2.37
CA MET A 30 -8.07 -6.81 1.67
C MET A 30 -6.98 -6.37 0.69
N THR A 31 -5.70 -6.62 1.01
CA THR A 31 -4.60 -6.36 0.06
C THR A 31 -4.73 -7.25 -1.17
N LEU A 32 -5.02 -8.55 -1.00
CA LEU A 32 -5.23 -9.48 -2.11
C LEU A 32 -6.44 -9.07 -2.96
N MET A 33 -7.55 -8.71 -2.32
CA MET A 33 -8.74 -8.19 -2.98
C MET A 33 -8.44 -6.90 -3.77
N GLY A 34 -7.70 -5.98 -3.16
CA GLY A 34 -7.26 -4.72 -3.78
C GLY A 34 -6.38 -4.96 -4.99
N ALA A 35 -5.43 -5.89 -4.90
CA ALA A 35 -4.56 -6.26 -6.02
C ALA A 35 -5.35 -6.91 -7.17
N PHE A 36 -6.31 -7.79 -6.86
CA PHE A 36 -7.16 -8.43 -7.86
C PHE A 36 -8.04 -7.41 -8.59
N ILE A 37 -8.73 -6.55 -7.83
CA ILE A 37 -9.56 -5.47 -8.40
C ILE A 37 -8.69 -4.48 -9.17
N GLY A 38 -7.51 -4.13 -8.65
CA GLY A 38 -6.54 -3.28 -9.35
C GLY A 38 -6.15 -3.86 -10.70
N GLY A 39 -5.88 -5.17 -10.77
CA GLY A 39 -5.67 -5.90 -12.02
C GLY A 39 -6.83 -5.73 -13.02
N ILE A 40 -8.07 -5.90 -12.58
CA ILE A 40 -9.27 -5.73 -13.42
C ILE A 40 -9.40 -4.26 -13.90
N VAL A 41 -9.17 -3.30 -13.01
CA VAL A 41 -9.29 -1.87 -13.33
C VAL A 41 -8.21 -1.46 -14.34
N ILE A 42 -6.99 -2.00 -14.22
CA ILE A 42 -5.91 -1.81 -15.21
C ILE A 42 -6.36 -2.27 -16.59
N LEU A 43 -7.00 -3.45 -16.70
CA LEU A 43 -7.48 -3.98 -17.98
C LEU A 43 -8.56 -3.09 -18.62
N ARG A 44 -9.34 -2.35 -17.83
CA ARG A 44 -10.43 -1.48 -18.34
C ARG A 44 -10.02 -0.02 -18.56
N LEU A 45 -9.26 0.57 -17.64
CA LEU A 45 -8.95 2.01 -17.62
C LEU A 45 -7.51 2.33 -18.01
N GLY A 46 -6.65 1.31 -18.10
CA GLY A 46 -5.22 1.48 -18.33
C GLY A 46 -4.45 1.78 -17.04
N VAL A 47 -3.14 1.52 -17.09
CA VAL A 47 -2.25 1.53 -15.92
C VAL A 47 -2.19 2.90 -15.22
N LEU A 48 -1.97 3.98 -15.96
CA LEU A 48 -1.79 5.33 -15.39
C LEU A 48 -3.04 5.82 -14.65
N ARG A 49 -4.25 5.53 -15.16
CA ARG A 49 -5.50 5.92 -14.48
C ARG A 49 -5.70 5.11 -13.21
N THR A 50 -5.39 3.81 -13.21
CA THR A 50 -5.47 3.00 -11.99
C THR A 50 -4.48 3.48 -10.93
N MET A 51 -3.27 3.91 -11.32
CA MET A 51 -2.31 4.51 -10.39
C MET A 51 -2.86 5.80 -9.77
N MET A 52 -3.48 6.68 -10.56
CA MET A 52 -4.11 7.90 -10.03
C MET A 52 -5.23 7.57 -9.04
N ILE A 53 -6.09 6.59 -9.37
CA ILE A 53 -7.15 6.13 -8.46
C ILE A 53 -6.54 5.60 -7.16
N GLY A 54 -5.51 4.75 -7.24
CA GLY A 54 -4.81 4.22 -6.07
C GLY A 54 -4.19 5.31 -5.20
N ALA A 55 -3.58 6.33 -5.80
CA ALA A 55 -3.01 7.46 -5.09
C ALA A 55 -4.07 8.29 -4.35
N ILE A 56 -5.19 8.58 -5.02
CA ILE A 56 -6.33 9.29 -4.41
C ILE A 56 -6.92 8.45 -3.27
N LEU A 57 -7.12 7.15 -3.49
CA LEU A 57 -7.68 6.25 -2.49
C LEU A 57 -6.77 6.11 -1.26
N SER A 58 -5.45 6.03 -1.47
CA SER A 58 -4.49 6.03 -0.36
C SER A 58 -4.41 7.37 0.37
N SER A 59 -4.65 8.50 -0.31
CA SER A 59 -4.80 9.78 0.38
C SER A 59 -6.07 9.82 1.24
N LEU A 60 -7.18 9.29 0.72
CA LEU A 60 -8.45 9.15 1.45
C LEU A 60 -8.31 8.26 2.70
N THR A 61 -7.52 7.18 2.66
CA THR A 61 -7.34 6.32 3.84
C THR A 61 -6.59 7.04 4.95
N ASN A 62 -5.70 7.99 4.63
CA ASN A 62 -5.09 8.85 5.66
C ASN A 62 -6.14 9.72 6.38
N LEU A 63 -7.20 10.17 5.71
CA LEU A 63 -8.31 10.88 6.35
C LEU A 63 -9.10 9.98 7.31
N LEU A 64 -9.24 8.68 7.01
CA LEU A 64 -9.86 7.71 7.93
C LEU A 64 -9.06 7.57 9.22
N PHE A 65 -7.72 7.59 9.15
CA PHE A 65 -6.87 7.58 10.35
C PHE A 65 -7.03 8.86 11.20
N VAL A 66 -7.24 10.02 10.58
CA VAL A 66 -7.55 11.27 11.30
C VAL A 66 -8.92 11.20 11.98
N LEU A 67 -9.92 10.59 11.33
CA LEU A 67 -11.23 10.38 11.94
C LEU A 67 -11.15 9.38 13.10
N LEU A 68 -10.39 8.31 12.92
CA LEU A 68 -10.14 7.32 13.97
C LEU A 68 -9.50 7.99 15.20
N SER A 69 -8.58 8.94 15.01
CA SER A 69 -7.98 9.67 16.14
C SER A 69 -8.98 10.52 16.95
N HIS A 70 -10.11 10.93 16.35
CA HIS A 70 -11.16 11.69 17.04
C HIS A 70 -12.19 10.78 17.73
N ILE A 71 -12.46 9.59 17.19
CA ILE A 71 -13.39 8.61 17.77
C ILE A 71 -12.77 7.94 19.00
N GLY A 72 -11.45 7.68 18.97
CA GLY A 72 -10.73 7.00 20.04
C GLY A 72 -10.70 5.48 19.86
N HIS A 73 -10.79 4.73 20.96
CA HIS A 73 -10.65 3.27 20.96
C HIS A 73 -11.93 2.58 20.47
N ASP A 74 -12.04 2.39 19.15
CA ASP A 74 -13.09 1.61 18.51
C ASP A 74 -12.48 0.56 17.56
N LEU A 75 -12.67 -0.72 17.89
CA LEU A 75 -12.12 -1.85 17.12
C LEU A 75 -12.79 -2.03 15.75
N ILE A 76 -14.08 -1.67 15.63
CA ILE A 76 -14.82 -1.76 14.37
C ILE A 76 -14.28 -0.69 13.41
N PHE A 77 -14.13 0.54 13.90
CA PHE A 77 -13.60 1.64 13.10
C PHE A 77 -12.14 1.43 12.73
N LEU A 78 -11.33 0.87 13.64
CA LEU A 78 -9.97 0.44 13.36
C LEU A 78 -9.94 -0.62 12.24
N THR A 79 -10.82 -1.62 12.31
CA THR A 79 -10.91 -2.68 11.29
C THR A 79 -11.25 -2.11 9.92
N ILE A 80 -12.23 -1.20 9.84
CA ILE A 80 -12.61 -0.54 8.58
C ILE A 80 -11.45 0.29 8.03
N THR A 81 -10.76 1.03 8.91
CA THR A 81 -9.65 1.90 8.52
C THR A 81 -8.48 1.08 7.96
N ILE A 82 -8.03 0.05 8.69
CA ILE A 82 -6.95 -0.84 8.26
C ILE A 82 -7.34 -1.59 6.98
N SER A 83 -8.57 -2.10 6.90
CA SER A 83 -9.06 -2.81 5.72
C SER A 83 -9.05 -1.93 4.48
N SER A 84 -9.52 -0.69 4.60
CA SER A 84 -9.56 0.29 3.51
C SER A 84 -8.15 0.69 3.06
N ASP A 85 -7.23 0.91 4.02
CA ASP A 85 -5.84 1.24 3.73
C ASP A 85 -5.13 0.12 2.97
N ASN A 86 -5.29 -1.12 3.44
CA ASN A 86 -4.70 -2.30 2.79
C ASN A 86 -5.30 -2.55 1.40
N PHE A 87 -6.60 -2.32 1.23
CA PHE A 87 -7.24 -2.40 -0.08
C PHE A 87 -6.65 -1.40 -1.08
N ALA A 88 -6.53 -0.13 -0.67
CA ALA A 88 -5.93 0.91 -1.50
C ALA A 88 -4.47 0.60 -1.82
N ALA A 89 -3.71 0.11 -0.84
CA ALA A 89 -2.33 -0.32 -1.01
C ALA A 89 -2.20 -1.47 -2.01
N GLY A 90 -3.05 -2.49 -1.94
CA GLY A 90 -3.08 -3.60 -2.90
C GLY A 90 -3.37 -3.14 -4.32
N LEU A 91 -4.37 -2.27 -4.49
CA LEU A 91 -4.73 -1.70 -5.79
C LEU A 91 -3.58 -0.86 -6.36
N ALA A 92 -3.03 0.07 -5.57
CA ALA A 92 -1.93 0.93 -6.00
C ALA A 92 -0.66 0.12 -6.33
N SER A 93 -0.35 -0.90 -5.53
CA SER A 93 0.80 -1.78 -5.76
C SER A 93 0.67 -2.56 -7.06
N SER A 94 -0.51 -3.15 -7.34
CA SER A 94 -0.75 -3.85 -8.61
C SER A 94 -0.59 -2.94 -9.83
N ALA A 95 -1.09 -1.70 -9.75
CA ALA A 95 -0.94 -0.71 -10.82
C ALA A 95 0.51 -0.27 -10.99
N PHE A 96 1.24 -0.10 -9.89
CA PHE A 96 2.65 0.27 -9.91
C PHE A 96 3.52 -0.84 -10.52
N VAL A 97 3.27 -2.11 -10.17
CA VAL A 97 3.96 -3.26 -10.77
C VAL A 97 3.67 -3.34 -12.27
N ALA A 98 2.40 -3.17 -12.68
CA ALA A 98 2.04 -3.14 -14.10
C ALA A 98 2.70 -1.97 -14.85
N TYR A 99 2.84 -0.81 -14.19
CA TYR A 99 3.54 0.35 -14.75
C TYR A 99 5.02 0.10 -14.98
N LEU A 100 5.71 -0.44 -13.97
CA LEU A 100 7.12 -0.84 -14.11
C LEU A 100 7.30 -1.86 -15.23
N SER A 101 6.43 -2.87 -15.31
CA SER A 101 6.44 -3.86 -16.38
C SER A 101 6.21 -3.25 -17.77
N GLY A 102 5.45 -2.15 -17.85
CA GLY A 102 5.23 -1.41 -19.09
C GLY A 102 6.39 -0.48 -19.47
N LEU A 103 7.17 0.00 -18.49
CA LEU A 103 8.38 0.80 -18.69
C LEU A 103 9.60 -0.04 -19.03
N THR A 104 9.61 -1.33 -18.67
CA THR A 104 10.66 -2.25 -19.11
C THR A 104 10.48 -2.59 -20.59
N ASN A 105 11.46 -2.19 -21.41
CA ASN A 105 11.55 -2.59 -22.80
C ASN A 105 11.81 -4.11 -22.87
N THR A 106 10.97 -4.86 -23.59
CA THR A 106 11.12 -6.31 -23.79
C THR A 106 12.46 -6.69 -24.44
N ASN A 107 13.21 -5.73 -25.00
CA ASN A 107 14.46 -5.98 -25.70
C ASN A 107 15.75 -5.82 -24.87
N TYR A 108 15.77 -5.07 -23.74
CA TYR A 108 17.02 -4.79 -22.97
C TYR A 108 16.84 -4.69 -21.44
N SER A 109 15.72 -5.20 -20.91
CA SER A 109 15.34 -5.10 -19.49
C SER A 109 16.38 -5.67 -18.51
N ALA A 110 17.07 -6.75 -18.86
CA ALA A 110 18.05 -7.40 -17.99
C ALA A 110 19.27 -6.50 -17.69
N THR A 111 19.80 -5.80 -18.70
CA THR A 111 20.98 -4.95 -18.54
C THR A 111 20.65 -3.68 -17.78
N GLN A 112 19.49 -3.07 -18.03
CA GLN A 112 19.03 -1.89 -17.30
C GLN A 112 18.70 -2.22 -15.83
N TYR A 113 18.08 -3.37 -15.57
CA TYR A 113 17.82 -3.84 -14.21
C TYR A 113 19.13 -4.12 -13.45
N ALA A 114 20.11 -4.78 -14.08
CA ALA A 114 21.42 -5.03 -13.48
C ALA A 114 22.18 -3.74 -13.16
N LEU A 115 22.12 -2.74 -14.04
CA LEU A 115 22.81 -1.46 -13.85
C LEU A 115 22.16 -0.63 -12.72
N PHE A 116 20.83 -0.51 -12.71
CA PHE A 116 20.11 0.19 -11.64
C PHE A 116 20.23 -0.53 -10.29
N SER A 117 20.17 -1.86 -10.25
CA SER A 117 20.39 -2.64 -9.03
C SER A 117 21.81 -2.47 -8.47
N SER A 118 22.82 -2.39 -9.35
CA SER A 118 24.21 -2.16 -8.91
C SER A 118 24.39 -0.76 -8.33
N LEU A 119 23.80 0.26 -8.95
CA LEU A 119 23.80 1.64 -8.46
C LEU A 119 23.08 1.79 -7.12
N MET A 120 21.91 1.15 -6.98
CA MET A 120 21.11 1.16 -5.75
C MET A 120 21.86 0.51 -4.58
N LEU A 121 22.73 -0.46 -4.82
CA LEU A 121 23.54 -1.10 -3.77
C LEU A 121 24.84 -0.33 -3.46
N LEU A 122 25.36 0.42 -4.43
CA LEU A 122 26.67 1.06 -4.33
C LEU A 122 26.60 2.44 -3.65
N ILE A 123 25.62 3.28 -4.01
CA ILE A 123 25.50 4.64 -3.46
C ILE A 123 25.22 4.67 -1.94
N PRO A 124 24.32 3.83 -1.38
CA PRO A 124 24.04 3.83 0.06
C PRO A 124 25.20 3.29 0.91
N LYS A 125 26.25 2.77 0.29
CA LYS A 125 27.44 2.27 0.99
C LYS A 125 28.46 3.38 1.29
N PHE A 126 28.29 4.56 0.70
CA PHE A 126 29.15 5.73 0.86
C PHE A 126 28.47 6.91 1.59
N LEU A 127 27.18 6.80 1.94
CA LEU A 127 26.46 7.69 2.85
C LEU A 127 26.33 7.03 4.22
#